data_AF-X6MYN3-F1
#
_entry.id   AF-X6MYN3-F1
#
_cell.length_a   1.000
_cell.length_b   1.000
_cell.length_c   1.000
_cell.angle_alpha   90.00
_cell.angle_beta   90.00
_cell.angle_gamma   90.00
#
_symmetry.space_group_name_H-M   'P 1'
#
loop_
_entity.id
_entity.type
_entity.pdbx_description
1 polymer ?
#
loop_
_entity_poly.entity_id
_entity_poly.type
_entity_poly.pdbx_seq_one_letter_code
_entity_poly.pdbx_strand_id
1 'polypeptide(L)'
;MLDVYLCEKSKKPKQPHFGSCRCEPKGFECCGNNCDNRLMKMECVDSMCQCDDRCTNRRFQKCEWCKCEVRPAGKKGFGLYANETIRRGQFVVEYVGEVIDSLQSQRRLQLEYKGSKKFYIIRLEKDLLIDATKKGNIGRFVNHSCDPNCQSEKWLLLLLYFYFYFVLFCLNKKKKKS
;
A
#
# COMPACT_ATOMS: atom_id res chain seq x y z
N MET A 1 -10.80 9.80 -6.41
CA MET A 1 -9.48 10.29 -6.85
C MET A 1 -8.50 9.89 -5.76
N LEU A 2 -7.44 9.14 -6.07
CA LEU A 2 -6.44 8.73 -5.07
C LEU A 2 -5.61 9.95 -4.69
N ASP A 3 -5.82 10.48 -3.49
CA ASP A 3 -5.11 11.66 -2.98
C ASP A 3 -3.69 11.28 -2.53
N VAL A 4 -2.80 11.04 -3.48
CA VAL A 4 -1.37 10.92 -3.21
C VAL A 4 -0.77 12.32 -3.15
N TYR A 5 -0.43 12.79 -1.95
CA TYR A 5 0.25 14.07 -1.79
C TYR A 5 1.75 13.91 -2.06
N LEU A 6 2.16 14.31 -3.27
CA LEU A 6 3.56 14.36 -3.64
C LEU A 6 4.24 15.58 -3.00
N CYS A 7 5.42 15.40 -2.40
CA CYS A 7 6.36 16.50 -2.26
C CYS A 7 7.03 16.73 -3.62
N GLU A 8 6.84 17.93 -4.17
CA GLU A 8 7.37 18.41 -5.46
C GLU A 8 8.91 18.27 -5.61
N LYS A 9 9.64 18.00 -4.51
CA LYS A 9 11.11 18.02 -4.45
C LYS A 9 11.78 16.65 -4.43
N SER A 10 11.00 15.56 -4.46
CA SER A 10 11.55 14.20 -4.44
C SER A 10 12.15 13.82 -5.80
N LYS A 11 13.38 13.29 -5.85
CA LYS A 11 14.00 12.78 -7.09
C LYS A 11 13.04 11.79 -7.76
N LYS A 12 12.63 12.06 -9.00
CA LYS A 12 11.76 11.18 -9.79
C LYS A 12 12.39 9.77 -9.87
N PRO A 13 11.69 8.69 -9.51
CA PRO A 13 12.20 7.34 -9.69
C PRO A 13 12.59 7.09 -11.15
N LYS A 14 13.66 6.33 -11.39
CA LYS A 14 13.99 5.84 -12.75
C LYS A 14 12.78 5.08 -13.28
N GLN A 15 12.40 5.34 -14.53
CA GLN A 15 11.24 4.71 -15.17
C GLN A 15 11.50 3.21 -15.43
N PRO A 16 10.83 2.27 -14.75
CA PRO A 16 10.80 0.88 -15.18
C PRO A 16 10.16 0.73 -16.56
N HIS A 17 10.74 -0.16 -17.36
CA HIS A 17 10.17 -0.59 -18.63
C HIS A 17 8.88 -1.38 -18.33
N PHE A 18 7.72 -0.81 -18.66
CA PHE A 18 6.44 -1.48 -18.43
C PHE A 18 6.23 -2.58 -19.46
N GLY A 19 6.05 -3.81 -18.98
CA GLY A 19 5.72 -4.95 -19.83
C GLY A 19 4.22 -5.21 -19.83
N SER A 20 3.67 -5.50 -21.01
CA SER A 20 2.41 -6.26 -21.09
C SER A 20 2.63 -7.62 -20.42
N CYS A 21 1.70 -8.03 -19.55
CA CYS A 21 1.74 -9.40 -19.03
C CYS A 21 1.40 -10.38 -20.15
N ARG A 22 1.97 -11.58 -20.13
CA ARG A 22 1.66 -12.65 -21.11
C ARG A 22 0.51 -13.56 -20.64
N CYS A 23 -0.41 -13.03 -19.85
CA CYS A 23 -1.54 -13.81 -19.34
C CYS A 23 -2.58 -14.04 -20.42
N GLU A 24 -3.03 -15.27 -20.57
CA GLU A 24 -4.14 -15.61 -21.46
C GLU A 24 -5.48 -15.55 -20.71
N PRO A 25 -6.54 -15.01 -21.34
CA PRO A 25 -7.88 -14.94 -20.76
C PRO A 25 -8.57 -16.32 -20.71
N LYS A 26 -8.20 -17.16 -19.74
CA LYS A 26 -8.82 -18.47 -19.48
C LYS A 26 -9.76 -18.40 -18.27
N GLY A 27 -11.01 -18.84 -18.43
CA GLY A 27 -11.99 -18.89 -17.35
C GLY A 27 -12.50 -17.51 -16.89
N PHE A 28 -12.97 -17.45 -15.64
CA PHE A 28 -13.63 -16.27 -15.07
C PHE A 28 -12.66 -15.20 -14.52
N GLU A 29 -11.46 -15.60 -14.09
CA GLU A 29 -10.44 -14.69 -13.53
C GLU A 29 -9.12 -14.81 -14.29
N CYS A 30 -8.45 -13.67 -14.50
CA CYS A 30 -7.18 -13.58 -15.21
C CYS A 30 -6.17 -12.75 -14.42
N CYS A 31 -4.88 -12.86 -14.77
CA CYS A 31 -3.77 -12.23 -14.04
C CYS A 31 -3.69 -12.61 -12.54
N GLY A 32 -3.92 -13.88 -12.23
CA GLY A 32 -3.74 -14.44 -10.88
C GLY A 32 -2.27 -14.53 -10.45
N ASN A 33 -1.92 -15.49 -9.59
CA ASN A 33 -0.59 -15.59 -8.96
C ASN A 33 0.58 -15.76 -9.95
N ASN A 34 0.32 -16.23 -11.17
CA ASN A 34 1.35 -16.48 -12.20
C ASN A 34 1.51 -15.33 -13.21
N CYS A 35 0.87 -14.18 -12.99
CA CYS A 35 1.01 -13.02 -13.85
C CYS A 35 2.40 -12.40 -13.71
N ASP A 36 3.10 -12.17 -14.84
CA ASP A 36 4.42 -11.53 -14.86
C ASP A 36 4.44 -10.21 -14.08
N ASN A 37 3.46 -9.33 -14.34
CA ASN A 37 3.35 -8.04 -13.67
C ASN A 37 3.12 -8.21 -12.16
N ARG A 38 2.25 -9.13 -11.75
CA ARG A 38 2.01 -9.43 -10.33
C ARG A 38 3.28 -9.93 -9.63
N LEU A 39 4.03 -10.82 -10.27
CA LEU A 39 5.29 -11.36 -9.75
C LEU A 39 6.33 -10.24 -9.58
N MET A 40 6.36 -9.29 -10.52
CA MET A 40 7.20 -8.09 -10.47
C MET A 40 6.64 -6.96 -9.59
N LYS A 41 5.55 -7.19 -8.86
CA LYS A 41 4.87 -6.19 -8.00
C LYS A 41 4.44 -4.93 -8.76
N MET A 42 3.92 -5.12 -9.97
CA MET A 42 3.36 -4.09 -10.83
C MET A 42 1.90 -4.42 -11.14
N GLU A 43 1.05 -3.41 -11.22
CA GLU A 43 -0.30 -3.62 -11.78
C GLU A 43 -0.28 -3.78 -13.29
N CYS A 44 -1.26 -4.52 -13.79
CA CYS A 44 -1.55 -4.48 -15.22
C CYS A 44 -2.13 -3.11 -15.60
N VAL A 45 -1.83 -2.68 -16.82
CA VAL A 45 -2.46 -1.53 -17.45
C VAL A 45 -3.57 -2.03 -18.34
N ASP A 46 -4.74 -1.39 -18.27
CA ASP A 46 -5.91 -1.74 -19.07
C ASP A 46 -5.58 -1.92 -20.55
N SER A 47 -4.97 -0.89 -21.15
CA SER A 47 -4.62 -0.85 -22.56
C SER A 47 -3.50 -1.80 -22.99
N MET A 48 -2.84 -2.49 -22.06
CA MET A 48 -1.74 -3.42 -22.33
C MET A 48 -2.03 -4.86 -21.90
N CYS A 49 -3.19 -5.11 -21.27
CA CYS A 49 -3.54 -6.37 -20.67
C CYS A 49 -4.70 -7.02 -21.44
N GLN A 50 -4.45 -8.18 -22.03
CA GLN A 50 -5.45 -8.92 -22.83
C GLN A 50 -6.56 -9.60 -22.01
N CYS A 51 -6.58 -9.37 -20.69
CA CYS A 51 -7.58 -9.93 -19.80
C CYS A 51 -8.81 -9.03 -19.59
N ASP A 52 -8.80 -7.80 -20.12
CA ASP A 52 -9.87 -6.81 -19.95
C ASP A 52 -10.32 -6.68 -18.48
N ASP A 53 -11.64 -6.60 -18.24
CA ASP A 53 -12.24 -6.50 -16.91
C ASP A 53 -12.01 -7.71 -16.00
N ARG A 54 -11.65 -8.87 -16.57
CA ARG A 54 -11.32 -10.09 -15.81
C ARG A 54 -9.93 -10.03 -15.15
N CYS A 55 -9.15 -8.97 -15.43
CA CYS A 55 -7.86 -8.78 -14.80
C CYS A 55 -8.00 -8.51 -13.29
N THR A 56 -7.50 -9.43 -12.47
CA THR A 56 -7.45 -9.31 -11.00
C THR A 56 -6.22 -8.56 -10.48
N ASN A 57 -5.35 -8.06 -11.38
CA ASN A 57 -4.10 -7.36 -11.06
C ASN A 57 -4.20 -5.84 -11.29
N ARG A 58 -5.38 -5.27 -10.97
CA ARG A 58 -5.71 -3.84 -11.08
C ARG A 58 -6.44 -3.30 -9.84
N ARG A 59 -6.24 -3.97 -8.71
CA ARG A 59 -6.91 -3.74 -7.42
C ARG A 59 -6.67 -2.34 -6.81
N PHE A 60 -5.50 -1.75 -7.02
CA PHE A 60 -5.18 -0.40 -6.55
C PHE A 60 -5.83 0.65 -7.45
N GLN A 61 -5.67 0.52 -8.77
CA GLN A 61 -6.39 1.34 -9.77
C GLN A 61 -7.91 1.31 -9.56
N LYS A 62 -8.47 0.14 -9.24
CA LYS A 62 -9.91 -0.05 -8.99
C LYS A 62 -10.36 0.28 -7.56
N CYS A 63 -9.45 0.67 -6.66
CA CYS A 63 -9.73 0.95 -5.24
C CYS A 63 -10.41 -0.21 -4.49
N GLU A 64 -10.04 -1.45 -4.82
CA GLU A 64 -10.58 -2.69 -4.25
C GLU A 64 -9.90 -3.02 -2.90
N TRP A 65 -10.12 -2.18 -1.89
CA TRP A 65 -9.63 -2.38 -0.53
C TRP A 65 -10.48 -3.38 0.25
N CYS A 66 -9.87 -4.03 1.25
CA CYS A 66 -10.65 -4.79 2.24
C CYS A 66 -11.50 -3.85 3.10
N LYS A 67 -12.70 -4.30 3.47
CA LYS A 67 -13.54 -3.63 4.45
C LYS A 67 -12.86 -3.67 5.81
N CYS A 68 -12.34 -2.52 6.24
CA CYS A 68 -11.64 -2.36 7.50
C CYS A 68 -12.23 -1.19 8.29
N GLU A 69 -12.06 -1.23 9.61
CA GLU A 69 -12.43 -0.12 10.48
C GLU A 69 -11.40 0.14 11.58
N VAL A 70 -11.40 1.37 12.08
CA VAL A 70 -10.49 1.82 13.12
C VAL A 70 -11.19 1.66 14.47
N ARG A 71 -10.59 0.89 15.38
CA ARG A 71 -11.11 0.67 16.74
C ARG A 71 -10.06 1.01 17.80
N PRO A 72 -10.46 1.30 19.05
CA PRO A 72 -9.53 1.35 20.17
C PRO A 72 -8.73 0.04 20.30
N ALA A 73 -7.44 0.16 20.59
CA ALA A 73 -6.46 -0.91 20.71
C ALA A 73 -5.67 -0.79 22.05
N GLY A 74 -6.39 -0.42 23.12
CA GLY A 74 -5.85 -0.28 24.47
C GLY A 74 -4.66 0.70 24.52
N LYS A 75 -3.54 0.26 25.11
CA LYS A 75 -2.33 1.09 25.28
C LYS A 75 -1.69 1.52 23.96
N LYS A 76 -1.99 0.85 22.84
CA LYS A 76 -1.50 1.22 21.50
C LYS A 76 -2.30 2.39 20.89
N GLY A 77 -3.43 2.76 21.51
CA GLY A 77 -4.31 3.81 21.01
C GLY A 77 -5.38 3.26 20.08
N PHE A 78 -5.24 3.47 18.77
CA PHE A 78 -6.17 2.97 17.76
C PHE A 78 -5.50 1.90 16.90
N GLY A 79 -6.31 1.00 16.33
CA GLY A 79 -5.86 -0.09 15.47
C GLY A 79 -6.81 -0.28 14.29
N LEU A 80 -6.28 -0.78 13.18
CA LEU A 80 -7.07 -1.20 12.03
C LEU A 80 -7.51 -2.66 12.17
N TYR A 81 -8.81 -2.92 12.04
CA TYR A 81 -9.42 -4.24 12.14
C TYR A 81 -10.22 -4.57 10.88
N ALA A 82 -10.20 -5.83 10.45
CA ALA A 82 -10.99 -6.30 9.33
C ALA A 82 -12.46 -6.51 9.73
N ASN A 83 -13.38 -6.06 8.88
CA ASN A 83 -14.82 -6.29 8.97
C ASN A 83 -15.30 -7.42 8.06
N GLU A 84 -14.37 -8.11 7.41
CA GLU A 84 -14.64 -9.25 6.54
C GLU A 84 -13.55 -10.31 6.68
N THR A 85 -13.80 -11.48 6.09
CA THR A 85 -12.77 -12.53 6.02
C THR A 85 -11.78 -12.18 4.90
N ILE A 86 -10.53 -11.98 5.28
CA ILE A 86 -9.44 -11.67 4.36
C ILE A 86 -8.68 -12.97 4.04
N ARG A 87 -8.54 -13.30 2.76
CA ARG A 87 -7.78 -14.47 2.30
C ARG A 87 -6.27 -14.18 2.38
N ARG A 88 -5.47 -15.23 2.51
CA ARG A 88 -4.01 -15.12 2.43
C ARG A 88 -3.60 -14.44 1.12
N GLY A 89 -2.71 -13.46 1.18
CA GLY A 89 -2.24 -12.74 -0.02
C GLY A 89 -3.30 -11.81 -0.63
N GLN A 90 -4.44 -11.62 0.02
CA GLN A 90 -5.39 -10.58 -0.36
C GLN A 90 -4.84 -9.21 0.09
N PHE A 91 -5.02 -8.23 -0.80
CA PHE A 91 -4.69 -6.85 -0.53
C PHE A 91 -5.66 -6.26 0.50
N VAL A 92 -5.12 -5.63 1.54
CA VAL A 92 -5.89 -5.06 2.65
C VAL A 92 -6.14 -3.58 2.41
N VAL A 93 -5.07 -2.77 2.47
CA VAL A 93 -5.14 -1.32 2.38
C VAL A 93 -3.79 -0.77 1.94
N GLU A 94 -3.81 0.35 1.25
CA GLU A 94 -2.63 1.16 0.99
C GLU A 94 -2.28 2.00 2.23
N TYR A 95 -0.99 2.24 2.46
CA TYR A 95 -0.53 3.27 3.38
C TYR A 95 -0.33 4.59 2.63
N VAL A 96 -1.34 5.47 2.71
CA VAL A 96 -1.33 6.78 2.04
C VAL A 96 -0.74 7.84 2.99
N GLY A 97 0.12 8.69 2.47
CA GLY A 97 0.61 9.89 3.15
C GLY A 97 1.42 10.79 2.22
N GLU A 98 2.06 11.81 2.78
CA GLU A 98 2.95 12.68 2.02
C GLU A 98 4.30 12.00 1.79
N VAL A 99 4.75 11.90 0.54
CA VAL A 99 6.10 11.39 0.24
C VAL A 99 7.11 12.50 0.52
N ILE A 100 8.00 12.29 1.48
CA ILE A 100 8.99 13.27 1.93
C ILE A 100 10.39 12.64 2.00
N ASP A 101 11.43 13.47 1.95
CA ASP A 101 12.80 13.00 2.21
C ASP A 101 13.14 12.97 3.72
N SER A 102 14.32 12.43 4.04
CA SER A 102 14.80 12.31 5.42
C SER A 102 14.98 13.67 6.11
N LEU A 103 15.39 14.71 5.37
CA LEU A 103 15.61 16.04 5.92
C LEU A 103 14.28 16.68 6.31
N GLN A 104 13.27 16.57 5.46
CA GLN A 104 11.90 17.02 5.76
C GLN A 104 11.31 16.24 6.93
N SER A 105 11.52 14.93 7.00
CA SER A 105 11.06 14.11 8.12
C SER A 105 11.66 14.60 9.44
N GLN A 106 12.98 14.82 9.49
CA GLN A 106 13.66 15.34 10.67
C GLN A 106 13.14 16.73 11.06
N ARG A 107 12.99 17.64 10.08
CA ARG A 107 12.43 18.98 10.32
C ARG A 107 11.03 18.92 10.91
N ARG A 108 10.14 18.08 10.36
CA ARG A 108 8.78 17.87 10.86
C ARG A 108 8.80 17.33 12.29
N LEU A 109 9.64 16.34 12.60
CA LEU A 109 9.77 15.78 13.95
C LEU A 109 10.24 16.83 14.98
N GLN A 110 11.17 17.71 14.60
CA GLN A 110 11.74 18.71 15.51
C GLN A 110 10.85 19.94 15.71
N LEU A 111 10.15 20.38 14.66
CA LEU A 111 9.43 21.66 14.66
C LEU A 111 7.90 21.47 14.72
N GLU A 112 7.35 20.52 13.98
CA GLU A 112 5.90 20.37 13.80
C GLU A 112 5.29 19.33 14.73
N TYR A 113 6.02 18.24 15.01
CA TYR A 113 5.58 17.13 15.86
C TYR A 113 6.29 17.13 17.22
N LYS A 114 6.90 18.25 17.60
CA LYS A 114 7.58 18.38 18.89
C LYS A 114 6.61 18.15 20.03
N GLY A 115 6.91 17.17 20.89
CA GLY A 115 6.04 16.78 22.01
C GLY A 115 4.88 15.85 21.63
N SER A 116 4.67 15.56 20.34
CA SER A 116 3.71 14.56 19.91
C SER A 116 4.21 13.15 20.24
N LYS A 117 3.37 12.36 20.91
CA LYS A 117 3.66 10.96 21.23
C LYS A 117 3.41 10.00 20.05
N LYS A 118 2.84 10.49 18.95
CA LYS A 118 2.44 9.69 17.78
C LYS A 118 2.76 10.44 16.50
N PHE A 119 3.51 9.77 15.63
CA PHE A 119 3.78 10.15 14.25
C PHE A 119 3.68 8.89 13.40
N TYR A 120 3.31 9.06 12.14
CA TYR A 120 2.92 7.96 11.25
C TYR A 120 3.82 7.96 10.01
N ILE A 121 5.12 7.79 10.23
CA ILE A 121 6.14 7.87 9.19
C ILE A 121 6.71 6.48 8.91
N ILE A 122 6.68 6.05 7.65
CA ILE A 122 7.26 4.78 7.21
C ILE A 122 8.29 5.00 6.11
N ARG A 123 9.30 4.12 6.04
CA ARG A 123 10.32 4.16 4.99
C ARG A 123 9.78 3.54 3.70
N LEU A 124 9.92 4.25 2.59
CA LEU A 124 9.57 3.79 1.26
C LEU A 124 10.78 3.29 0.47
N GLU A 125 11.89 4.04 0.56
CA GLU A 125 13.18 3.75 -0.08
C GLU A 125 14.32 4.32 0.82
N LYS A 126 15.59 4.21 0.39
CA LYS A 126 16.75 4.74 1.14
C LYS A 126 16.55 6.19 1.60
N ASP A 127 16.03 7.06 0.73
CA ASP A 127 15.91 8.50 0.99
C ASP A 127 14.47 9.03 0.92
N LEU A 128 13.49 8.13 0.80
CA LEU A 128 12.07 8.48 0.69
C LEU A 128 11.27 7.84 1.83
N LEU A 129 10.42 8.64 2.45
CA LEU A 129 9.51 8.25 3.51
C LEU A 129 8.08 8.66 3.13
N ILE A 130 7.09 7.95 3.68
CA ILE A 130 5.69 8.35 3.62
C ILE A 130 5.31 8.84 5.01
N ASP A 131 4.98 10.13 5.14
CA ASP A 131 4.46 10.74 6.36
C ASP A 131 2.94 10.86 6.30
N ALA A 132 2.26 9.97 7.03
CA ALA A 132 0.80 9.94 7.15
C ALA A 132 0.28 10.71 8.39
N THR A 133 1.12 11.53 9.03
CA THR A 133 0.80 12.14 10.33
C THR A 133 -0.29 13.19 10.24
N LYS A 134 -0.22 14.07 9.22
CA LYS A 134 -1.23 15.10 8.96
C LYS A 134 -2.21 14.71 7.85
N LYS A 135 -1.72 14.06 6.80
CA LYS A 135 -2.49 13.64 5.62
C LYS A 135 -2.28 12.16 5.38
N GLY A 136 -3.34 11.37 5.35
CA GLY A 136 -3.25 9.94 5.09
C GLY A 136 -4.61 9.26 5.21
N ASN A 137 -4.64 7.95 4.98
CA ASN A 137 -5.87 7.15 5.07
C ASN A 137 -5.92 6.32 6.37
N ILE A 138 -6.82 5.34 6.44
CA ILE A 138 -6.97 4.44 7.59
C ILE A 138 -5.76 3.50 7.78
N GLY A 139 -4.92 3.31 6.76
CA GLY A 139 -3.72 2.48 6.81
C GLY A 139 -2.70 2.92 7.86
N ARG A 140 -2.70 4.21 8.24
CA ARG A 140 -1.84 4.74 9.31
C ARG A 140 -2.11 4.12 10.70
N PHE A 141 -3.27 3.50 10.91
CA PHE A 141 -3.64 2.86 12.18
C PHE A 141 -3.22 1.39 12.27
N VAL A 142 -2.45 0.89 11.31
CA VAL A 142 -1.90 -0.47 11.40
C VAL A 142 -0.84 -0.48 12.50
N ASN A 143 -1.06 -1.34 13.50
CA ASN A 143 -0.16 -1.47 14.63
C ASN A 143 0.98 -2.45 14.34
N HIS A 144 2.11 -2.25 15.01
CA HIS A 144 3.17 -3.23 15.08
C HIS A 144 2.77 -4.45 15.94
N SER A 145 3.21 -5.63 15.49
CA SER A 145 3.12 -6.90 16.20
C SER A 145 4.39 -7.70 15.95
N CYS A 146 4.95 -8.32 17.00
CA CYS A 146 6.04 -9.29 16.87
C CYS A 146 5.58 -10.59 16.20
N ASP A 147 4.27 -10.85 16.21
CA ASP A 147 3.64 -11.97 15.54
C ASP A 147 2.60 -11.44 14.52
N PRO A 148 3.04 -10.87 13.38
CA PRO A 148 2.16 -10.15 12.47
C PRO A 148 1.19 -11.08 11.73
N ASN A 149 0.04 -10.54 11.34
CA ASN A 149 -0.97 -11.17 10.48
C ASN A 149 -1.07 -10.51 9.10
N CYS A 150 -0.26 -9.48 8.85
CA CYS A 150 -0.11 -8.81 7.56
C CYS A 150 1.37 -8.55 7.28
N GLN A 151 1.74 -8.52 6.01
CA GLN A 151 3.06 -8.08 5.54
C GLN A 151 2.93 -6.87 4.63
N SER A 152 3.94 -6.02 4.63
CA SER A 152 4.04 -4.90 3.72
C SER A 152 4.72 -5.30 2.41
N GLU A 153 4.20 -4.84 1.28
CA GLU A 153 4.85 -4.95 -0.02
C GLU A 153 4.92 -3.59 -0.71
N LYS A 154 6.00 -3.40 -1.47
CA LYS A 154 6.20 -2.25 -2.33
C LYS A 154 5.69 -2.58 -3.72
N TRP A 155 4.67 -1.86 -4.17
CA TRP A 155 4.07 -2.03 -5.49
C TRP A 155 4.28 -0.81 -6.36
N LEU A 156 4.60 -1.04 -7.62
CA LEU A 156 4.73 0.02 -8.61
C LEU A 156 3.39 0.24 -9.31
N LEU A 157 2.85 1.46 -9.19
CA LEU A 157 1.64 1.85 -9.93
C LEU A 157 1.95 2.90 -11.00
N LEU A 158 1.25 2.73 -12.12
CA LEU A 158 1.13 3.69 -13.19
C LEU A 158 -0.04 4.64 -12.90
N LEU A 159 0.22 5.63 -12.07
CA LEU A 159 -0.49 6.90 -12.18
C LEU A 159 0.52 7.90 -12.77
N LEU A 160 0.17 9.17 -13.00
CA LEU A 160 0.99 10.15 -13.75
C LEU A 160 2.49 10.31 -13.30
N TYR A 161 2.91 9.65 -12.22
CA TYR A 161 4.29 9.46 -11.76
C TYR A 161 4.50 7.99 -11.30
N PHE A 162 5.73 7.49 -11.25
CA PHE A 162 6.02 6.16 -10.70
C PHE A 162 5.79 6.19 -9.19
N TYR A 163 4.72 5.56 -8.74
CA TYR A 163 4.39 5.54 -7.32
C TYR A 163 4.71 4.18 -6.72
N PHE A 164 5.33 4.22 -5.55
CA PHE A 164 5.50 3.04 -4.74
C PHE A 164 4.43 3.06 -3.65
N TYR A 165 3.56 2.06 -3.68
CA TYR A 165 2.51 1.88 -2.69
C TYR A 165 3.05 0.94 -1.63
N PHE A 166 2.91 1.34 -0.36
CA PHE A 166 3.13 0.42 0.75
C PHE A 166 1.82 -0.26 1.06
N VAL A 167 1.79 -1.56 0.86
CA VAL A 167 0.55 -2.32 0.80
C VAL A 167 0.57 -3.43 1.82
N LEU A 168 -0.50 -3.57 2.59
CA LEU A 168 -0.63 -4.69 3.51
C LEU A 168 -1.34 -5.88 2.86
N PHE A 169 -0.71 -7.05 2.98
CA PHE A 169 -1.25 -8.34 2.54
C PHE A 169 -1.40 -9.28 3.72
N CYS A 170 -2.52 -10.01 3.81
CA CYS A 170 -2.77 -10.93 4.91
C CYS A 170 -1.82 -12.15 4.88
N LEU A 171 -1.19 -12.44 6.02
CA LEU A 171 -0.34 -13.59 6.29
C LEU A 171 -1.17 -14.80 6.75
N ASN A 172 -0.64 -15.99 6.49
CA ASN A 172 -1.31 -17.24 6.81
C ASN A 172 -1.32 -17.47 8.33
N LYS A 173 -2.42 -17.12 9.01
CA LYS A 173 -2.67 -17.60 10.38
C LYS A 173 -4.11 -18.03 10.56
N LYS A 174 -4.31 -19.28 10.97
CA LYS A 174 -5.55 -19.71 11.62
C LYS A 174 -5.76 -18.78 12.80
N LYS A 175 -6.89 -18.04 12.81
CA LYS A 175 -7.27 -17.13 13.90
C LYS A 175 -7.02 -17.80 15.26
N LYS A 176 -6.19 -17.21 16.11
CA LYS A 176 -6.57 -17.08 17.52
C LYS A 176 -7.27 -15.73 17.62
N LYS A 177 -8.56 -15.77 17.94
CA LYS A 177 -9.32 -14.58 18.33
C LYS A 177 -8.66 -13.99 19.57
N SER A 178 -8.12 -12.79 19.48
CA SER A 178 -8.02 -11.81 20.58
C SER A 178 -7.66 -10.46 19.99
#